data_AF-A0A0F9NFG7-F1
#
_entry.id   AF-A0A0F9NFG7-F1
#
_cell.length_a   1.000
_cell.length_b   1.000
_cell.length_c   1.000
_cell.angle_alpha   90.00
_cell.angle_beta   90.00
_cell.angle_gamma   90.00
#
_symmetry.space_group_name_H-M   'P 1'
#
loop_
_entity.id
_entity.type
_entity.pdbx_description
1 polymer ?
#
loop_
_entity_poly.entity_id
_entity_poly.type
_entity_poly.pdbx_seq_one_letter_code
_entity_poly.pdbx_strand_id
1 'polypeptide(L)' 'MILTNEIFEKGTSRNGAWSGKQLALFGIIITNNKGWKKTIIGHDWPKETINRFISLKDKHLKVPLPQMSLLL' A
#
# COMPACT_ATOMS: atom_id res chain seq x y z
N MET A 1 -12.58 -11.04 -5.91
CA MET A 1 -12.75 -10.91 -4.45
C MET A 1 -13.02 -9.45 -4.12
N ILE A 2 -14.02 -9.18 -3.28
CA ILE A 2 -14.36 -7.81 -2.89
C ILE A 2 -13.24 -7.18 -2.05
N LEU A 3 -12.75 -6.01 -2.46
CA LEU A 3 -11.81 -5.20 -1.68
C LEU A 3 -12.58 -4.44 -0.60
N THR A 4 -12.58 -4.94 0.62
CA THR A 4 -13.19 -4.26 1.77
C THR A 4 -12.24 -3.22 2.38
N ASN A 5 -12.76 -2.31 3.20
CA ASN A 5 -11.93 -1.39 3.99
C ASN A 5 -10.90 -2.16 4.84
N GLU A 6 -11.30 -3.26 5.47
CA GLU A 6 -10.41 -4.08 6.29
C GLU A 6 -9.24 -4.68 5.50
N ILE A 7 -9.49 -5.13 4.27
CA ILE A 7 -8.43 -5.64 3.38
C ILE A 7 -7.54 -4.49 2.91
N PHE A 8 -8.14 -3.34 2.60
CA PHE A 8 -7.41 -2.16 2.14
C PHE A 8 -6.44 -1.63 3.20
N GLU A 9 -6.88 -1.59 4.46
CA GLU A 9 -6.07 -1.17 5.61
C GLU A 9 -4.91 -2.14 5.91
N LYS A 10 -5.01 -3.42 5.54
CA LYS A 10 -3.87 -4.36 5.64
C LYS A 10 -2.69 -3.97 4.76
N GLY A 11 -2.92 -3.22 3.67
CA GLY A 11 -1.88 -2.70 2.80
C GLY A 11 -1.26 -1.38 3.25
N THR A 12 -1.79 -0.75 4.31
CA THR A 12 -1.29 0.52 4.83
C THR A 12 0.12 0.33 5.40
N SER A 13 1.05 1.19 4.98
CA SER A 13 2.40 1.19 5.56
C SER A 13 2.39 1.62 7.02
N ARG A 14 3.50 1.37 7.74
CA ARG A 14 3.67 1.84 9.12
C ARG A 14 3.54 3.37 9.28
N ASN A 15 3.71 4.12 8.20
CA ASN A 15 3.59 5.59 8.16
C ASN A 15 2.17 6.07 7.77
N GLY A 16 1.18 5.17 7.68
CA GLY A 16 -0.21 5.55 7.37
C GLY A 16 -0.49 5.84 5.90
N ALA A 17 0.45 5.58 4.99
CA ALA A 17 0.32 5.87 3.56
C ALA A 17 0.41 4.61 2.68
N TRP A 18 -0.10 4.71 1.45
CA TRP A 18 0.06 3.72 0.39
C TRP A 18 1.03 4.25 -0.66
N SER A 19 1.91 3.39 -1.17
CA SER A 19 2.84 3.77 -2.23
C SER A 19 2.15 3.90 -3.59
N GLY A 20 2.71 4.70 -4.50
CA GLY A 20 2.21 4.79 -5.87
C GLY A 20 2.17 3.42 -6.59
N LYS A 21 3.12 2.53 -6.29
CA LYS A 21 3.13 1.15 -6.83
C LYS A 21 1.95 0.32 -6.37
N GLN A 22 1.47 0.54 -5.14
CA GLN A 22 0.27 -0.11 -4.62
C GLN A 22 -0.99 0.42 -5.30
N LEU A 23 -1.08 1.74 -5.47
CA LEU A 23 -2.25 2.38 -6.08
C LEU A 23 -2.35 2.09 -7.58
N ALA A 24 -1.22 1.96 -8.27
CA ALA A 24 -1.17 1.57 -9.68
C ALA A 24 -1.78 0.19 -9.97
N LEU A 25 -1.78 -0.74 -9.00
CA LEU A 25 -2.45 -2.04 -9.14
C LEU A 25 -3.96 -1.92 -9.36
N PHE A 26 -4.54 -0.81 -8.92
CA PHE A 26 -5.96 -0.49 -9.09
C PHE A 26 -6.19 0.57 -10.17
N GLY A 27 -5.18 0.86 -11.00
CA GLY A 27 -5.26 1.90 -12.03
C GLY A 27 -5.29 3.33 -11.46
N ILE A 28 -5.00 3.52 -10.17
CA ILE A 28 -5.00 4.83 -9.55
C ILE A 28 -3.66 5.52 -9.80
N ILE A 29 -3.71 6.59 -10.58
CA ILE A 29 -2.63 7.54 -10.72
C ILE A 29 -2.81 8.58 -9.62
N ILE A 30 -1.79 8.82 -8.79
CA ILE A 30 -1.82 9.86 -7.75
C ILE A 30 -1.76 11.23 -8.43
N THR A 31 -2.87 11.64 -9.03
CA THR A 31 -3.19 13.03 -9.27
C THR A 31 -3.98 13.53 -8.06
N ASN A 32 -4.06 14.84 -7.85
CA ASN A 32 -4.59 15.49 -6.63
C ASN A 32 -6.12 15.28 -6.40
N ASN A 33 -6.66 14.14 -6.81
CA ASN A 33 -8.07 13.84 -6.91
C ASN A 33 -8.58 13.23 -5.61
N LYS A 34 -9.31 14.03 -4.83
CA LYS A 34 -9.98 13.57 -3.61
C LYS A 34 -11.06 12.55 -3.99
N GLY A 35 -11.08 11.38 -3.35
CA GLY A 35 -12.19 10.42 -3.45
C GLY A 35 -11.93 9.13 -4.21
N TRP A 36 -10.73 8.92 -4.78
CA TRP A 36 -10.39 7.67 -5.49
C TRP A 36 -10.58 6.39 -4.65
N LYS A 37 -10.52 6.47 -3.31
CA LYS A 37 -10.80 5.31 -2.46
C LYS A 37 -12.19 4.72 -2.70
N LYS A 38 -13.19 5.57 -2.98
CA LYS A 38 -14.57 5.12 -3.25
C LYS A 38 -14.70 4.38 -4.58
N THR A 39 -13.74 4.52 -5.49
CA THR A 39 -13.79 3.86 -6.81
C THR A 39 -13.17 2.46 -6.79
N ILE A 40 -12.53 2.06 -5.68
CA ILE A 40 -11.86 0.76 -5.58
C ILE A 40 -12.40 -0.09 -4.43
N ILE A 41 -12.82 0.53 -3.31
CA ILE A 41 -13.37 -0.16 -2.15
C ILE A 41 -14.81 -0.59 -2.44
N GLY A 42 -15.15 -1.82 -2.08
CA GLY A 42 -16.45 -2.43 -2.36
C GLY A 42 -16.55 -3.04 -3.76
N HIS A 43 -15.52 -2.91 -4.60
CA HIS A 43 -15.46 -3.52 -5.92
C HIS A 43 -14.74 -4.87 -5.89
N ASP A 44 -15.08 -5.73 -6.85
CA ASP A 44 -14.39 -7.00 -7.05
C ASP A 44 -13.05 -6.78 -7.76
N TRP A 45 -11.99 -7.33 -7.18
CA TRP A 45 -10.66 -7.36 -7.75
C TRP A 45 -10.12 -8.77 -7.84
N PRO A 46 -9.23 -9.06 -8.81
CA PRO A 46 -8.52 -10.32 -8.83
C PRO A 46 -7.79 -10.55 -7.51
N LYS A 47 -7.89 -11.78 -6.99
CA LYS A 47 -7.24 -12.17 -5.72
C LYS A 47 -5.73 -11.88 -5.77
N GLU A 48 -5.11 -12.10 -6.92
CA GLU A 48 -3.69 -11.79 -7.14
C GLU A 48 -3.38 -10.30 -6.97
N THR A 49 -4.23 -9.41 -7.48
CA THR A 49 -4.08 -7.95 -7.31
C THR A 49 -4.11 -7.56 -5.83
N ILE A 50 -5.07 -8.09 -5.07
CA ILE A 50 -5.19 -7.85 -3.62
C ILE A 50 -3.96 -8.38 -2.87
N ASN A 51 -3.54 -9.61 -3.17
CA ASN A 51 -2.36 -10.20 -2.55
C ASN A 51 -1.10 -9.40 -2.85
N ARG A 52 -0.93 -8.97 -4.10
CA ARG A 52 0.20 -8.15 -4.53
C ARG A 52 0.18 -6.79 -3.83
N PHE A 53 -0.98 -6.17 -3.70
CA PHE A 53 -1.16 -4.91 -2.97
C PHE A 53 -0.70 -5.01 -1.51
N ILE A 54 -1.12 -6.05 -0.79
CA ILE A 54 -0.71 -6.29 0.60
C ILE A 54 0.79 -6.59 0.68
N SER A 55 1.32 -7.38 -0.25
CA SER A 55 2.75 -7.74 -0.28
C SER A 55 3.69 -6.56 -0.50
N LEU A 56 3.19 -5.45 -1.05
CA LEU A 56 3.96 -4.23 -1.27
C LEU A 56 4.03 -3.32 -0.03
N LYS A 57 3.32 -3.68 1.05
CA LYS A 57 3.41 -2.99 2.34
C LYS A 57 4.86 -2.83 2.77
N ASP A 58 5.24 -1.63 3.17
CA ASP A 58 6.55 -1.26 3.71
C ASP A 58 7.78 -1.56 2.82
N LYS A 59 7.61 -2.10 1.60
CA LYS A 59 8.73 -2.40 0.68
C LYS A 59 9.53 -1.17 0.24
N HIS A 60 8.97 0.03 0.40
CA HIS A 60 9.64 1.30 0.11
C HIS A 60 10.42 1.86 1.30
N LEU A 61 10.23 1.29 2.49
CA LEU A 61 10.94 1.71 3.69
C LEU A 61 12.29 1.00 3.69
N LYS A 62 13.35 1.77 3.41
CA LYS A 62 14.71 1.31 3.67
C LYS A 62 14.76 0.92 5.15
N VAL A 63 15.17 -0.32 5.43
CA VAL A 63 15.52 -0.71 6.79
C VAL A 63 16.60 0.29 7.22
N PRO A 64 16.44 1.03 8.33
CA PRO A 64 17.58 1.74 8.88
C PRO A 64 18.64 0.68 9.12
N LEU A 65 19.80 0.81 8.47
CA LEU A 65 20.96 0.02 8.86
C LEU A 65 21.09 0.19 10.37
N PRO A 66 21.21 -0.89 11.17
CA PRO A 66 21.50 -0.73 12.58
C PRO A 66 22.73 0.16 12.64
N GLN A 67 22.59 1.33 13.29
CA GLN A 67 23.72 2.20 13.49
C GLN A 67 24.70 1.38 14.31
N MET A 68 25.77 0.90 13.67
CA MET A 68 26.93 0.39 14.36
C MET A 68 27.41 1.55 15.21
N SER A 69 27.11 1.49 16.49
CA SER A 69 27.76 2.28 17.51
C SER A 69 29.25 2.01 17.38
N LEU A 70 29.95 2.93 16.70
CA LEU A 70 31.37 3.13 16.86
C LEU A 70 31.57 3.57 18.32
N LEU A 71 31.69 2.57 19.20
CA LEU A 71 32.38 2.74 20.47
C LEU A 71 33.86 2.86 20.13
N LEU A 72 34.34 4.11 20.06
CA LEU A 72 35.73 4.48 20.29
C LEU A 72 35.85 4.98 21.73
#